data_AF-A0A7S3HR75-F1
#
_entry.id   AF-A0A7S3HR75-F1
#
_cell.length_a   1.000
_cell.length_b   1.000
_cell.length_c   1.000
_cell.angle_alpha   90.00
_cell.angle_beta   90.00
_cell.angle_gamma   90.00
#
_symmetry.space_group_name_H-M   'P 1'
#
loop_
_entity.id
_entity.type
_entity.pdbx_description
1 polymer ?
#
loop_
_entity_poly.entity_id
_entity_poly.type
_entity_poly.pdbx_seq_one_letter_code
_entity_poly.pdbx_strand_id
1 'polypeptide(L)'
;MHLRDLFLTCLLLWIALASSFYLPGPPSISAKIGRSSLVMRERKCDIAGTRRNKANTVSKSNVHTRKFQLVNLQYRKLWWPEGNCFVRIRISTRTLKTIKKNGLHAT
;
A
#
# COMPACT_ATOMS: atom_id res chain seq x y z
N MET A 1 -36.99 60.73 -10.91
CA MET A 1 -36.17 59.55 -11.25
C MET A 1 -34.74 59.87 -10.87
N HIS A 2 -34.34 59.46 -9.67
CA HIS A 2 -33.18 60.02 -8.97
C HIS A 2 -31.87 59.40 -9.48
N LEU A 3 -30.91 60.27 -9.80
CA LEU A 3 -29.56 59.97 -10.29
C LEU A 3 -28.80 58.92 -9.45
N ARG A 4 -29.22 58.71 -8.21
CA ARG A 4 -28.65 57.72 -7.26
C ARG A 4 -29.01 56.27 -7.61
N ASP A 5 -30.19 56.03 -8.18
CA ASP A 5 -30.64 54.67 -8.54
C ASP A 5 -29.95 54.15 -9.81
N LEU A 6 -29.56 55.06 -10.71
CA LEU A 6 -28.80 54.74 -11.92
C LEU A 6 -27.35 54.33 -11.60
N PHE A 7 -26.71 54.99 -10.64
CA PHE A 7 -25.35 54.63 -10.21
C PHE A 7 -25.32 53.28 -9.46
N LEU A 8 -26.31 53.02 -8.60
CA LEU A 8 -26.39 51.76 -7.85
C LEU A 8 -26.65 50.56 -8.77
N THR A 9 -27.54 50.71 -9.76
CA THR A 9 -27.83 49.65 -10.73
C THR A 9 -26.64 49.36 -11.64
N CYS A 10 -25.88 50.37 -12.03
CA CYS A 10 -24.67 50.20 -12.83
C CYS A 10 -23.54 49.51 -12.04
N LEU A 11 -23.36 49.85 -10.75
CA LEU A 11 -22.38 49.21 -9.86
C LEU A 11 -22.73 47.74 -9.59
N LEU A 12 -24.02 47.43 -9.38
CA LEU A 12 -24.48 46.04 -9.17
C LEU A 12 -24.36 45.19 -10.44
N LEU A 13 -24.59 45.76 -11.62
CA LEU A 13 -24.34 45.09 -12.91
C LEU A 13 -22.84 44.84 -13.14
N TRP A 14 -21.96 45.75 -12.72
CA TRP A 14 -20.51 45.59 -12.83
C TRP A 14 -19.97 44.48 -11.91
N ILE A 15 -20.46 44.40 -10.67
CA ILE A 15 -20.12 43.33 -9.72
C ILE A 15 -20.64 41.97 -10.22
N ALA A 16 -21.85 41.93 -10.80
CA ALA A 16 -22.41 40.71 -11.35
C ALA A 16 -21.61 40.19 -12.58
N LEU A 17 -21.13 41.08 -13.45
CA LEU A 17 -20.30 40.71 -14.60
C LEU A 17 -18.87 40.29 -14.20
N ALA A 18 -18.30 40.88 -13.14
CA ALA A 18 -16.94 40.53 -12.68
C ALA A 18 -16.86 39.15 -12.01
N SER A 19 -17.96 38.64 -11.43
CA SER A 19 -17.97 37.35 -10.73
C SER A 19 -17.97 36.12 -11.66
N SER A 20 -18.24 36.30 -12.96
CA SER A 20 -18.27 35.20 -13.94
C SER A 20 -16.88 34.75 -14.43
N PHE A 21 -15.81 35.49 -14.12
CA PHE A 21 -14.46 35.22 -14.63
C PHE A 21 -13.51 34.51 -13.65
N TYR A 22 -13.91 34.26 -12.41
CA TYR A 22 -13.11 33.50 -11.43
C TYR A 22 -13.72 32.13 -11.15
N LEU A 23 -13.84 31.31 -12.19
CA LEU A 23 -13.88 29.86 -11.99
C LEU A 23 -12.43 29.37 -11.88
N PRO A 24 -11.96 28.90 -10.71
CA PRO A 24 -10.70 28.19 -10.66
C PRO A 24 -10.86 26.95 -11.54
N GLY A 25 -10.07 26.88 -12.62
CA GLY A 25 -10.07 25.73 -13.52
C GLY A 25 -9.86 24.44 -12.71
N PRO A 26 -10.46 23.32 -13.14
CA PRO A 26 -10.36 22.07 -12.41
C PRO A 26 -8.87 21.74 -12.20
N PRO A 27 -8.44 21.34 -10.99
CA PRO A 27 -7.08 20.89 -10.80
C PRO A 27 -6.84 19.75 -11.78
N SER A 28 -5.84 19.88 -12.66
CA SER A 28 -5.44 18.80 -13.55
C SER A 28 -5.00 17.63 -12.68
N ILE A 29 -5.90 16.67 -12.44
CA ILE A 29 -5.56 15.39 -11.83
C ILE A 29 -4.71 14.69 -12.88
N SER A 30 -3.41 14.96 -12.84
CA SER A 30 -2.39 14.17 -13.52
C SER A 30 -2.38 12.80 -12.85
N ALA A 31 -3.37 11.97 -13.18
CA ALA A 31 -3.42 10.58 -12.80
C ALA A 31 -2.20 9.91 -13.43
N LYS A 32 -1.12 9.77 -12.66
CA LYS A 32 -0.01 8.89 -13.01
C LYS A 32 -0.50 7.46 -12.93
N ILE A 33 -1.28 7.05 -13.92
CA ILE A 33 -1.63 5.65 -14.18
C ILE A 33 -0.37 5.05 -14.81
N GLY A 34 0.59 4.73 -13.95
CA GLY A 34 1.97 4.43 -14.33
C GLY A 34 2.49 3.13 -13.72
N ARG A 35 1.67 2.08 -13.71
CA ARG A 35 2.05 0.65 -13.77
C ARG A 35 0.79 -0.19 -13.65
N SER A 36 0.64 -1.20 -14.51
CA SER A 36 -0.34 -2.27 -14.30
C SER A 36 -0.21 -2.80 -12.86
N SER A 37 -1.29 -2.73 -12.08
CA SER A 37 -1.30 -3.03 -10.64
C SER A 37 -1.29 -4.54 -10.35
N LEU A 38 -0.58 -5.33 -11.14
CA LEU A 38 -0.28 -6.73 -10.79
C LEU A 38 0.83 -6.72 -9.73
N VAL A 39 0.45 -6.37 -8.50
CA VAL A 39 1.35 -6.47 -7.34
C VAL A 39 1.52 -7.95 -7.02
N MET A 40 2.60 -8.55 -7.51
CA MET A 40 2.96 -9.91 -7.16
C MET A 40 3.22 -9.97 -5.64
N ARG A 41 2.51 -10.86 -4.94
CA ARG A 41 2.55 -10.98 -3.48
C ARG A 41 3.97 -11.19 -2.97
N GLU A 42 4.46 -10.29 -2.11
CA GLU A 42 5.82 -10.33 -1.52
C GLU A 42 6.13 -11.72 -0.91
N ARG A 43 7.38 -12.20 -1.08
CA ARG A 43 7.85 -13.46 -0.50
C ARG A 43 8.16 -13.30 1.00
N LYS A 44 7.11 -13.09 1.78
CA LYS A 44 7.08 -12.86 3.23
C LYS A 44 6.22 -13.94 3.92
N CYS A 45 6.60 -14.32 5.14
CA CYS A 45 5.75 -15.16 6.00
C CYS A 45 4.53 -14.36 6.46
N ASP A 46 3.33 -14.91 6.32
CA ASP A 46 2.09 -14.15 6.61
C ASP A 46 1.91 -13.87 8.11
N ILE A 47 2.34 -14.80 8.99
CA ILE A 47 2.22 -14.68 10.45
C ILE A 47 3.42 -13.92 11.04
N ALA A 48 4.62 -14.48 10.93
CA ALA A 48 5.82 -13.93 11.57
C ALA A 48 6.49 -12.77 10.81
N GLY A 49 5.99 -12.45 9.60
CA GLY A 49 6.54 -11.36 8.80
C GLY A 49 7.98 -11.50 8.31
N THR A 50 8.58 -12.68 8.45
CA THR A 50 9.97 -12.94 8.06
C THR A 50 10.20 -12.67 6.58
N ARG A 51 11.25 -11.91 6.28
CA ARG A 51 11.68 -11.53 4.93
C ARG A 51 12.99 -12.23 4.55
N ARG A 52 13.33 -12.13 3.27
CA ARG A 52 14.62 -12.62 2.76
C ARG A 52 15.79 -11.87 3.39
N ASN A 53 16.91 -12.55 3.54
CA ASN A 53 18.16 -11.94 4.02
C ASN A 53 19.05 -11.53 2.83
N LYS A 54 19.72 -10.39 2.94
CA LYS A 54 20.74 -9.93 1.99
C LYS A 54 22.10 -10.49 2.45
N ALA A 55 22.70 -11.35 1.64
CA ALA A 55 23.95 -12.03 1.98
C ALA A 55 24.93 -11.98 0.79
N ASN A 56 26.15 -12.48 1.00
CA ASN A 56 27.13 -12.69 -0.06
C ASN A 56 27.45 -14.19 -0.18
N THR A 57 27.73 -14.68 -1.39
CA THR A 57 28.49 -15.92 -1.58
C THR A 57 29.97 -15.51 -1.62
N VAL A 58 30.80 -16.18 -0.83
CA VAL A 58 32.24 -15.91 -0.75
C VAL A 58 32.98 -17.07 -1.42
N SER A 59 33.84 -16.77 -2.39
CA SER A 59 34.69 -17.78 -3.03
C SER A 59 35.89 -18.16 -2.15
N LYS A 60 36.61 -19.23 -2.52
CA LYS A 60 37.88 -19.59 -1.88
C LYS A 60 38.93 -18.48 -1.96
N SER A 61 38.90 -17.67 -3.01
CA SER A 61 39.73 -16.47 -3.21
C SER A 61 39.15 -15.20 -2.56
N ASN A 62 38.15 -15.32 -1.69
CA ASN A 62 37.48 -14.22 -0.99
C ASN A 62 36.77 -13.19 -1.90
N VAL A 63 36.35 -13.62 -3.10
CA VAL A 63 35.52 -12.81 -3.98
C VAL A 63 34.07 -12.87 -3.51
N HIS A 64 33.46 -11.70 -3.33
CA HIS A 64 32.13 -11.56 -2.75
C HIS A 64 31.08 -11.26 -3.82
N THR A 65 30.17 -12.21 -4.05
CA THR A 65 29.04 -12.03 -4.96
C THR A 65 27.75 -11.83 -4.17
N ARG A 66 27.00 -10.76 -4.46
CA ARG A 66 25.71 -10.49 -3.78
C ARG A 66 24.70 -11.60 -4.05
N LYS A 67 24.01 -12.06 -3.00
CA LYS A 67 22.93 -13.04 -3.12
C LYS A 67 21.80 -12.73 -2.13
N PHE A 68 20.64 -13.32 -2.37
CA PHE A 68 19.52 -13.24 -1.43
C PHE A 68 19.15 -14.63 -0.92
N GLN A 69 19.15 -14.78 0.40
CA GLN A 69 18.71 -16.01 1.05
C GLN A 69 17.20 -15.93 1.24
N LEU A 70 16.45 -16.75 0.49
CA LEU A 70 15.00 -16.77 0.55
C LEU A 70 14.50 -17.49 1.79
N VAL A 71 13.33 -17.08 2.28
CA VAL A 71 12.64 -17.78 3.37
C VAL A 71 12.08 -19.11 2.84
N ASN A 72 12.22 -20.17 3.63
CA ASN A 72 11.59 -21.47 3.38
C ASN A 72 10.08 -21.37 3.69
N LEU A 73 9.33 -20.82 2.75
CA LEU A 73 7.88 -20.66 2.81
C LEU A 73 7.19 -21.91 2.26
N GLN A 74 6.17 -22.36 2.99
CA GLN A 74 5.37 -23.53 2.65
C GLN A 74 3.88 -23.17 2.75
N TYR A 75 3.07 -23.66 1.82
CA TYR A 75 1.61 -23.57 1.94
C TYR A 75 1.12 -24.69 2.85
N ARG A 76 0.48 -24.34 3.96
CA ARG A 76 -0.08 -25.31 4.91
C ARG A 76 -1.46 -24.87 5.37
N LYS A 77 -2.26 -25.85 5.80
CA LYS A 77 -3.54 -25.65 6.46
C LYS A 77 -3.32 -25.67 7.97
N LEU A 78 -3.81 -24.66 8.68
CA LEU A 78 -3.82 -24.61 10.14
C LEU A 78 -5.26 -24.63 10.65
N TRP A 79 -5.51 -25.39 11.71
CA TRP A 79 -6.80 -25.38 12.40
C TRP A 79 -6.92 -24.13 13.27
N TRP A 80 -7.96 -23.33 13.08
CA TRP A 80 -8.25 -22.14 13.90
C TRP A 80 -9.47 -22.42 14.79
N PRO A 81 -9.31 -22.47 16.13
CA PRO A 81 -10.39 -22.86 17.03
C PRO A 81 -11.54 -21.86 17.10
N GLU A 82 -11.29 -20.55 16.96
CA GLU A 82 -12.36 -19.55 17.09
C GLU A 82 -13.30 -19.55 15.87
N GLY A 83 -12.75 -19.86 14.69
CA GLY A 83 -13.50 -19.92 13.44
C GLY A 83 -13.92 -21.34 13.03
N ASN A 84 -13.65 -22.37 13.85
CA ASN A 84 -13.89 -23.79 13.56
C ASN A 84 -13.55 -24.22 12.12
N CYS A 85 -12.43 -23.73 11.57
CA CYS A 85 -12.08 -23.96 10.18
C CYS A 85 -10.56 -24.12 9.96
N PHE A 86 -10.21 -24.66 8.78
CA PHE A 86 -8.83 -24.74 8.33
C PHE A 86 -8.47 -23.55 7.43
N VAL A 87 -7.46 -22.78 7.82
CA VAL A 87 -6.97 -21.63 7.04
C VAL A 87 -5.73 -22.03 6.24
N ARG A 88 -5.74 -21.77 4.93
CA ARG A 88 -4.58 -21.97 4.03
C ARG A 88 -3.69 -20.74 4.06
N ILE A 89 -2.46 -20.87 4.57
CA ILE A 89 -1.53 -19.74 4.77
C ILE A 89 -0.13 -20.11 4.25
N ARG A 90 0.67 -19.12 3.82
CA ARG A 90 2.10 -19.29 3.53
C ARG A 90 2.90 -19.02 4.79
N ILE A 91 3.51 -20.07 5.32
CA ILE A 91 4.16 -20.05 6.62
C ILE A 91 5.61 -20.49 6.47
N SER A 92 6.51 -19.86 7.24
CA SER A 92 7.89 -20.30 7.34
C SER A 92 8.00 -21.55 8.22
N THR A 93 8.93 -22.45 7.91
CA THR A 93 9.11 -23.68 8.72
C THR A 93 9.46 -23.39 10.18
N ARG A 94 10.18 -22.30 10.46
CA ARG A 94 10.48 -21.85 11.84
C ARG A 94 9.20 -21.44 12.58
N THR A 95 8.34 -20.67 11.92
CA THR A 95 7.04 -20.28 12.48
C THR A 95 6.16 -21.50 12.75
N LEU A 96 6.15 -22.49 11.84
CA LEU A 96 5.42 -23.73 12.05
C LEU A 96 5.91 -24.49 13.30
N LYS A 97 7.22 -24.51 13.53
CA LYS A 97 7.80 -25.08 14.76
C LYS A 97 7.33 -24.31 16.02
N THR A 98 7.29 -22.98 15.97
CA THR A 98 6.79 -22.14 17.07
C THR A 98 5.32 -22.43 17.36
N ILE A 99 4.47 -22.47 16.33
CA ILE A 99 3.05 -22.78 16.45
C ILE A 99 2.83 -24.16 17.09
N LYS A 100 3.62 -25.16 16.69
CA LYS A 100 3.54 -26.50 17.28
C LYS A 100 3.92 -26.51 18.77
N LYS A 101 4.85 -25.65 19.19
CA LYS A 101 5.36 -25.60 20.57
C LYS A 101 4.45 -24.79 21.50
N ASN A 102 4.06 -23.59 21.07
CA ASN A 102 3.41 -22.61 21.94
C ASN A 102 1.91 -22.44 21.61
N GLY A 103 1.40 -23.10 20.57
CA GLY A 103 0.06 -22.86 20.04
C GLY A 103 -0.01 -21.65 19.12
N LEU A 104 -1.19 -21.42 18.53
CA LEU A 104 -1.42 -20.29 17.61
C LEU A 104 -1.48 -18.94 18.32
N HIS A 105 -1.89 -18.90 19.59
CA HIS A 105 -2.08 -17.66 20.35
C HIS A 105 -0.78 -17.00 20.82
N ALA A 106 0.36 -17.70 20.74
CA ALA A 106 1.63 -17.26 21.28
C ALA A 106 2.59 -16.65 20.23
N THR A 107 2.05 -16.16 19.11
CA THR A 107 2.82 -15.59 17.98
C THR A 107 2.40 -14.16 17.73
#